data_AF-A0A3C0NHS7-F1
#
_entry.id   AF-A0A3C0NHS7-F1
#
_cell.length_a   1.000
_cell.length_b   1.000
_cell.length_c   1.000
_cell.angle_alpha   90.00
_cell.angle_beta   90.00
_cell.angle_gamma   90.00
#
_symmetry.space_group_name_H-M   'P 1'
#
loop_
_entity.id
_entity.type
_entity.pdbx_description
1 polymer ?
#
loop_
_entity_poly.entity_id
_entity_poly.type
_entity_poly.pdbx_seq_one_letter_code
_entity_poly.pdbx_strand_id
1 'polypeptide(L)' 'MITQLEKVADTGKITLMGCAVGKFRKIQFELTAADYSLAIKAYQERLPVICLGDLIKEDNVFILKNPQGFTLDEFWKN' A
#
# COMPACT_ATOMS: atom_id res chain seq x y z
N MET A 1 -4.17 -2.75 -5.67
CA MET A 1 -2.92 -2.88 -6.46
C MET A 1 -2.08 -1.63 -6.25
N ILE A 2 -0.76 -1.78 -6.07
CA ILE A 2 0.15 -0.64 -5.98
C ILE A 2 0.26 0.05 -7.34
N THR A 3 0.09 1.36 -7.38
CA THR A 3 0.12 2.16 -8.62
C THR A 3 1.30 3.13 -8.68
N GLN A 4 1.89 3.48 -7.54
CA GLN A 4 3.02 4.41 -7.47
C GLN A 4 3.92 4.07 -6.27
N LEU A 5 5.23 4.26 -6.46
CA LEU A 5 6.28 4.07 -5.46
C LEU A 5 7.15 5.33 -5.40
N GLU A 6 7.39 5.84 -4.20
CA GLU A 6 8.22 7.02 -3.94
C GLU A 6 9.18 6.69 -2.79
N LYS A 7 10.49 6.70 -3.05
CA LYS A 7 11.49 6.47 -2.00
C LYS A 7 11.72 7.78 -1.24
N VAL A 8 11.57 7.75 0.08
CA VAL A 8 11.74 8.93 0.95
C VAL A 8 12.79 8.59 2.01
N ALA A 9 14.05 8.94 1.74
CA ALA A 9 15.18 8.60 2.59
C ALA A 9 15.22 7.10 2.96
N ASP A 10 14.97 6.76 4.23
CA ASP A 10 14.96 5.42 4.81
C ASP A 10 13.57 4.77 4.87
N THR A 11 12.52 5.48 4.43
CA THR A 11 11.17 4.96 4.29
C THR A 11 10.73 5.01 2.83
N GLY A 12 9.57 4.42 2.55
CA GLY A 12 9.00 4.45 1.22
C GLY A 12 7.53 4.78 1.27
N LYS A 13 7.13 5.81 0.53
CA LYS A 13 5.73 6.15 0.33
C LYS A 13 5.19 5.36 -0.85
N ILE A 14 4.04 4.74 -0.67
CA ILE A 14 3.36 4.01 -1.73
C ILE A 14 1.94 4.54 -1.93
N THR A 15 1.47 4.46 -3.17
CA THR A 15 0.06 4.67 -3.48
C THR A 15 -0.53 3.37 -3.99
N LEU A 16 -1.62 2.94 -3.36
CA LEU A 16 -2.42 1.80 -3.75
C LEU A 16 -3.77 2.27 -4.28
N MET A 17 -4.25 1.60 -5.31
CA MET A 17 -5.64 1.71 -5.75
C MET A 17 -6.45 0.56 -5.14
N GLY A 18 -7.48 0.90 -4.37
CA GLY A 18 -8.32 -0.03 -3.64
C GLY A 18 -9.72 0.52 -3.39
N CYS A 19 -10.62 -0.32 -2.88
CA CYS A 19 -11.98 0.09 -2.54
C CYS A 19 -12.00 0.70 -1.13
N ALA A 20 -12.41 1.97 -1.02
CA ALA A 20 -12.66 2.66 0.24
C ALA A 20 -14.03 3.31 0.18
N VAL A 21 -14.88 3.06 1.18
CA VAL A 21 -16.25 3.62 1.27
C VAL A 21 -17.06 3.35 -0.02
N GLY A 22 -16.99 2.12 -0.52
CA GLY A 22 -17.73 1.67 -1.71
C GLY A 22 -17.25 2.25 -3.04
N LYS A 23 -16.11 2.93 -3.09
CA LYS A 23 -15.53 3.49 -4.33
C LYS A 23 -14.06 3.13 -4.47
N PHE A 24 -13.61 2.96 -5.71
CA PHE A 24 -12.18 2.87 -6.00
C PHE A 24 -11.51 4.21 -5.75
N ARG A 25 -10.54 4.22 -4.83
CA ARG A 25 -9.82 5.40 -4.40
C ARG A 25 -8.33 5.11 -4.33
N LYS A 26 -7.54 6.17 -4.47
CA LYS A 26 -6.11 6.13 -4.17
C LYS A 26 -5.94 6.21 -2.65
N ILE A 27 -5.17 5.30 -2.10
CA ILE A 27 -4.81 5.21 -0.69
C ILE A 27 -3.30 5.33 -0.61
N GLN A 28 -2.81 6.28 0.18
CA GLN A 28 -1.39 6.53 0.37
C GLN A 28 -0.96 6.06 1.76
N PHE A 29 0.24 5.53 1.88
CA PHE A 29 0.84 5.27 3.18
C PHE A 29 2.34 5.08 3.07
N GLU A 30 3.00 5.20 4.20
CA GLU A 30 4.45 5.06 4.34
C GLU A 30 4.78 3.68 4.91
N LEU A 31 5.82 3.08 4.36
CA LEU A 31 6.34 1.78 4.72
C LEU A 31 7.75 1.93 5.27
N THR A 32 8.12 0.99 6.14
CA THR A 32 9.51 0.83 6.58
C THR A 32 10.39 0.43 5.39
N ALA A 33 11.71 0.59 5.51
CA ALA A 33 12.66 0.13 4.49
C ALA A 33 12.43 -1.35 4.09
N ALA A 34 12.17 -2.21 5.07
CA ALA A 34 11.95 -3.64 4.86
C ALA A 34 10.66 -3.91 4.07
N ASP A 35 9.55 -3.31 4.48
CA ASP A 35 8.26 -3.46 3.80
C ASP A 35 8.27 -2.83 2.40
N TYR A 36 9.05 -1.75 2.22
CA TYR A 36 9.16 -1.08 0.93
C TYR A 36 9.81 -1.96 -0.13
N SER A 37 10.81 -2.78 0.23
CA SER A 37 11.36 -3.79 -0.69
C SER A 37 10.29 -4.78 -1.16
N LEU A 38 9.37 -5.17 -0.27
CA LEU A 38 8.24 -6.04 -0.62
C LEU A 38 7.23 -5.32 -1.53
N ALA A 39 6.99 -4.03 -1.29
CA ALA A 39 6.12 -3.20 -2.13
C ALA A 39 6.67 -3.03 -3.55
N ILE A 40 7.99 -2.90 -3.71
CA ILE A 40 8.66 -2.89 -5.02
C ILE A 40 8.38 -4.21 -5.76
N LYS A 41 8.58 -5.34 -5.08
CA LYS A 41 8.32 -6.67 -5.64
C LYS A 41 6.86 -6.80 -6.10
N ALA A 42 5.92 -6.44 -5.22
CA ALA A 42 4.50 -6.45 -5.55
C ALA A 42 4.14 -5.57 -6.76
N TYR A 43 4.75 -4.39 -6.87
CA TYR A 43 4.52 -3.47 -7.98
C TYR A 43 5.04 -4.02 -9.31
N GLN A 44 6.24 -4.60 -9.32
CA GLN A 44 6.90 -5.17 -10.51
C GLN A 44 6.18 -6.42 -11.01
N GLU A 45 5.85 -7.33 -10.09
CA GLU A 45 5.20 -8.60 -10.39
C GLU A 45 3.66 -8.49 -10.46
N ARG A 46 3.11 -7.27 -10.29
CA ARG A 46 1.66 -6.99 -10.26
C ARG A 46 0.90 -7.84 -9.24
N LEU A 47 1.54 -8.15 -8.11
CA LEU A 47 0.97 -9.00 -7.06
C LEU A 47 0.01 -8.19 -6.18
N PRO A 48 -1.11 -8.80 -5.76
CA PRO A 48 -1.96 -8.21 -4.73
C PRO A 48 -1.22 -8.15 -3.38
N VAL A 49 -1.59 -7.18 -2.55
CA VAL A 49 -0.98 -6.96 -1.23
C VAL A 49 -2.07 -6.78 -0.18
N ILE A 50 -1.79 -7.23 1.03
CA ILE A 50 -2.61 -7.03 2.22
C ILE A 50 -1.85 -6.10 3.16
N CYS A 51 -2.57 -5.15 3.75
CA CYS A 51 -2.06 -4.29 4.80
C CYS A 51 -3.23 -3.85 5.68
N LEU A 52 -3.01 -3.84 7.00
CA LEU A 52 -3.97 -3.38 7.99
C LEU A 52 -3.55 -2.02 8.54
N GLY A 53 -4.51 -1.22 9.01
CA GLY A 53 -4.23 0.07 9.60
C GLY A 53 -5.47 0.95 9.67
N ASP A 54 -5.27 2.19 10.10
CA ASP A 54 -6.33 3.17 10.26
C ASP A 54 -6.50 3.98 8.97
N LEU A 55 -7.58 3.75 8.25
CA LEU A 55 -7.88 4.50 7.04
C LEU A 55 -8.51 5.84 7.40
N ILE A 56 -7.74 6.92 7.25
CA ILE A 56 -8.21 8.29 7.47
C ILE A 56 -8.31 9.05 6.14
N LYS A 57 -9.08 10.13 6.13
CA LYS A 57 -9.20 11.03 4.97
C LYS A 57 -8.64 12.39 5.36
N GLU A 58 -7.48 12.76 4.82
CA GLU A 58 -6.84 14.08 4.99
C GLU A 58 -6.84 14.80 3.63
N ASP A 59 -7.29 16.05 3.57
CA ASP A 59 -7.25 16.89 2.34
C ASP A 59 -7.75 16.19 1.06
N ASN A 60 -8.84 15.42 1.19
CA ASN A 60 -9.45 14.64 0.10
C ASN A 60 -8.63 13.45 -0.42
N VAL A 61 -7.55 13.09 0.27
CA VAL A 61 -6.74 11.89 0.03
C VAL A 61 -6.99 10.87 1.14
N PHE A 62 -7.06 9.59 0.79
CA PHE A 62 -7.11 8.53 1.78
C PHE A 62 -5.70 8.15 2.20
N ILE A 63 -5.45 8.14 3.50
CA ILE A 63 -4.16 7.81 4.09
C ILE A 63 -4.36 6.63 5.05
N LEU A 64 -3.57 5.58 4.88
CA LEU A 64 -3.53 4.47 5.84
C LEU A 64 -2.46 4.79 6.89
N LYS A 65 -2.88 5.10 8.11
CA LYS A 65 -1.98 5.33 9.26
C LYS A 65 -1.76 4.02 10.00
N ASN A 66 -0.66 3.95 10.74
CA ASN A 66 -0.25 2.77 11.51
C ASN A 66 -0.30 1.46 10.68
N PRO A 67 0.32 1.41 9.48
CA PRO A 67 0.27 0.23 8.64
C PRO A 67 0.95 -0.94 9.35
N GLN A 68 0.27 -2.09 9.36
CA GLN A 68 0.71 -3.32 10.00
C GLN A 68 0.43 -4.53 9.11
N GLY A 69 1.29 -5.55 9.23
CA GLY A 69 1.13 -6.80 8.49
C GLY A 69 1.15 -6.62 6.96
N PHE A 70 2.00 -5.72 6.46
CA PHE A 70 2.17 -5.55 5.02
C PHE A 70 2.75 -6.83 4.41
N THR A 71 1.99 -7.50 3.55
CA THR A 71 2.39 -8.76 2.93
C THR A 71 1.84 -8.89 1.51
N LEU A 72 2.41 -9.81 0.75
CA LEU A 72 1.83 -10.23 -0.52
C LEU A 72 0.60 -11.10 -0.25
N ASP A 73 -0.47 -10.84 -0.97
CA ASP A 73 -1.62 -11.72 -0.99
C ASP A 73 -1.26 -12.93 -1.88
N GLU A 74 -0.95 -14.08 -1.27
CA GLU A 74 -0.60 -15.30 -2.00
C GLU A 74 -1.83 -16.13 -2.44
N PHE A 75 -3.05 -15.61 -2.21
CA PHE A 75 -4.29 -16.31 -2.55
C PHE A 75 -4.47 -16.59 -4.05
N TRP A 76 -3.70 -15.95 -4.94
CA TRP A 76 -3.72 -16.20 -6.39
C TRP A 76 -2.98 -17.47 -6.84
N LYS A 77 -2.25 -18.14 -5.95
CA LYS A 77 -1.47 -19.36 -6.29
C LYS A 77 -2.25 -20.68 -6.19
N ASN A 78 -3.52 -20.65 -5.78
CA ASN A 78 -4.39 -21.83 -5.69
C ASN A 78 -5.29 -21.97 -6.92
#